data_AF-A0A3B3SI39-F1
#
_entry.id   AF-A0A3B3SI39-F1
#
_cell.length_a   1.000
_cell.length_b   1.000
_cell.length_c   1.000
_cell.angle_alpha   90.00
_cell.angle_beta   90.00
_cell.angle_gamma   90.00
#
_symmetry.space_group_name_H-M   'P 1'
#
loop_
_entity.id
_entity.type
_entity.pdbx_description
1 polymer ?
#
loop_
_entity_poly.entity_id
_entity_poly.type
_entity_poly.pdbx_seq_one_letter_code
_entity_poly.pdbx_strand_id
1 'polypeptide(L)'
;TSSLLFISSQAFLKSLSPSDVDILMEGCWYFGDSFCSLHSTFDIFLSNVSIFHLISIAVDRYQAVCNPLRYHDTVTIAVAWLMVALSWAAAASYSCGLLYSKGSVTSLDGYITSINCLGSCIHLFNVLWSTLNTLIVFFLPCSIIVGLYAKIFLVARQHIRQLGGTSQQPRFKQRNGKRKTHSSERKAAKTLGIVVGAFILCWMPFFVTSIIDPYIDFVTPPVLYEVFFWLGYFNSTLNPIIYGLFYPWFQSSLKLIISLKIFAAHSSNTKVFSES
;
A
#
# COMPACT_ATOMS: atom_id res chain seq x y z
N THR A 1 -10.74 4.71 -2.86
CA THR A 1 -11.06 5.21 -1.50
C THR A 1 -10.07 4.71 -0.47
N SER A 2 -9.76 3.42 -0.38
CA SER A 2 -8.76 2.88 0.59
C SER A 2 -7.33 3.41 0.42
N SER A 3 -6.83 3.59 -0.81
CA SER A 3 -5.51 4.20 -1.06
C SER A 3 -5.45 5.70 -0.74
N LEU A 4 -6.60 6.41 -0.76
CA LEU A 4 -6.70 7.82 -0.39
C LEU A 4 -6.78 7.98 1.13
N LEU A 5 -7.48 7.08 1.82
CA LEU A 5 -7.45 6.99 3.29
C LEU A 5 -6.02 6.78 3.80
N PHE A 6 -5.23 5.95 3.11
CA PHE A 6 -3.80 5.75 3.41
C PHE A 6 -2.95 7.02 3.23
N ILE A 7 -3.18 7.79 2.16
CA ILE A 7 -2.48 9.06 1.92
C ILE A 7 -2.81 10.09 3.00
N SER A 8 -4.10 10.23 3.32
CA SER A 8 -4.56 11.17 4.35
C SER A 8 -4.09 10.77 5.74
N SER A 9 -4.09 9.49 6.09
CA SER A 9 -3.74 9.02 7.43
C SER A 9 -2.23 9.09 7.70
N GLN A 10 -1.39 8.77 6.71
CA GLN A 10 0.07 8.82 6.84
C GLN A 10 0.60 10.27 6.81
N ALA A 11 0.04 11.13 5.95
CA ALA A 11 0.37 12.55 5.95
C ALA A 11 -0.12 13.26 7.24
N PHE A 12 -1.28 12.87 7.75
CA PHE A 12 -1.80 13.39 9.03
C PHE A 12 -0.93 12.95 10.22
N LEU A 13 -0.53 11.67 10.26
CA LEU A 13 0.39 11.17 11.28
C LEU A 13 1.73 11.90 11.28
N LYS A 14 2.29 12.17 10.10
CA LYS A 14 3.53 12.94 9.98
C LYS A 14 3.33 14.40 10.36
N SER A 15 2.18 15.01 10.06
CA SER A 15 1.85 16.38 10.51
C SER A 15 1.63 16.49 12.03
N LEU A 16 1.34 15.37 12.69
CA LEU A 16 1.24 15.24 14.14
C LEU A 16 2.58 14.90 14.81
N SER A 17 3.54 14.38 14.04
CA SER A 17 4.92 14.26 14.50
C SER A 17 5.50 15.68 14.60
N PRO A 18 6.20 16.03 15.70
CA PRO A 18 6.86 17.32 15.80
C PRO A 18 7.69 17.58 14.55
N SER A 19 7.60 18.81 14.06
CA SER A 19 8.31 19.26 12.87
C SER A 19 9.80 18.96 13.04
N ASP A 20 10.53 18.62 11.97
CA ASP A 20 12.00 18.48 12.01
C ASP A 20 12.68 19.75 12.61
N VAL A 21 11.98 20.90 12.55
CA VAL A 21 12.34 22.18 13.17
C VAL A 21 12.33 22.15 14.71
N ASP A 22 11.36 21.46 15.33
CA ASP A 22 11.26 21.33 16.79
C ASP A 22 12.31 20.34 17.32
N ILE A 23 12.60 19.29 16.55
CA ILE A 23 13.66 18.30 16.85
C ILE A 23 15.06 18.92 16.73
N LEU A 24 15.26 19.85 15.78
CA LEU A 24 16.54 20.55 15.56
C LEU A 24 16.95 21.46 16.75
N MET A 25 15.98 21.89 17.57
CA MET A 25 16.22 22.86 18.65
C MET A 25 16.56 22.22 19.99
N GLU A 26 16.07 21.01 20.28
CA GLU A 26 16.14 20.41 21.62
C GLU A 26 16.73 18.99 21.66
N GLY A 27 16.86 18.32 20.51
CA GLY A 27 17.56 17.03 20.39
C GLY A 27 16.86 15.83 21.03
N CYS A 28 15.84 15.98 21.89
CA CYS A 28 15.17 14.87 22.58
C CYS A 28 13.65 14.84 22.34
N TRP A 29 13.04 13.65 22.36
CA TRP A 29 11.59 13.45 22.35
C TRP A 29 10.98 13.71 23.74
N TYR A 30 10.23 14.81 23.89
CA TYR A 30 9.69 15.28 25.18
C TYR A 30 8.23 14.89 25.47
N PHE A 31 7.50 14.34 24.49
CA PHE A 31 6.08 13.96 24.66
C PHE A 31 5.86 12.71 25.53
N GLY A 32 6.95 12.10 26.01
CA GLY A 32 6.94 10.93 26.90
C GLY A 32 6.71 9.60 26.19
N ASP A 33 7.06 8.52 26.88
CA ASP A 33 7.04 7.16 26.34
C ASP A 33 5.63 6.69 25.96
N SER A 34 4.62 7.10 26.73
CA SER A 34 3.22 6.75 26.46
C SER A 34 2.73 7.28 25.10
N PHE A 35 3.07 8.54 24.78
CA PHE A 35 2.70 9.13 23.50
C PHE A 35 3.51 8.52 22.36
N CYS A 36 4.80 8.24 22.56
CA CYS A 36 5.64 7.56 21.58
C CYS A 36 5.11 6.16 21.24
N SER A 37 4.73 5.39 22.26
CA SER A 37 4.15 4.05 22.10
C SER A 37 2.81 4.08 21.37
N LEU A 38 1.93 5.02 21.70
CA LEU A 38 0.66 5.22 21.00
C LEU A 38 0.86 5.63 19.54
N HIS A 39 1.74 6.60 19.29
CA HIS A 39 2.07 7.08 17.95
C HIS A 39 2.60 5.93 17.08
N SER A 40 3.59 5.19 17.59
CA SER A 40 4.19 4.06 16.88
C SER A 40 3.19 2.93 16.62
N THR A 41 2.35 2.59 17.60
CA THR A 41 1.32 1.55 17.45
C THR A 41 0.29 1.95 16.39
N PHE A 42 -0.10 3.21 16.36
CA PHE A 42 -1.06 3.72 15.39
C PHE A 42 -0.47 3.78 13.97
N ASP A 43 0.82 4.10 13.85
CA ASP A 43 1.54 4.00 12.57
C ASP A 43 1.61 2.56 12.05
N ILE A 44 1.99 1.61 12.91
CA ILE A 44 2.00 0.17 12.59
C ILE A 44 0.60 -0.30 12.16
N PHE A 45 -0.45 0.15 12.86
CA PHE A 45 -1.83 -0.16 12.52
C PHE A 45 -2.19 0.30 11.11
N LEU A 46 -1.97 1.58 10.79
CA LEU A 46 -2.31 2.14 9.49
C LEU A 46 -1.48 1.53 8.35
N SER A 47 -0.22 1.22 8.62
CA SER A 47 0.65 0.50 7.69
C SER A 47 0.12 -0.90 7.38
N ASN A 48 -0.31 -1.66 8.39
CA ASN A 48 -0.91 -2.99 8.20
C ASN A 48 -2.25 -2.93 7.45
N VAL A 49 -3.12 -1.97 7.77
CA VAL A 49 -4.38 -1.74 7.04
C VAL A 49 -4.10 -1.52 5.55
N SER A 50 -3.06 -0.74 5.21
CA SER A 50 -2.66 -0.49 3.83
C SER A 50 -2.25 -1.76 3.10
N ILE A 51 -1.40 -2.58 3.73
CA ILE A 51 -0.93 -3.85 3.16
C ILE A 51 -2.10 -4.79 2.91
N PHE A 52 -3.01 -4.95 3.88
CA PHE A 52 -4.19 -5.79 3.70
C PHE A 52 -5.15 -5.27 2.64
N HIS A 53 -5.27 -3.95 2.49
CA HIS A 53 -5.99 -3.37 1.36
C HIS A 53 -5.32 -3.64 0.01
N LEU A 54 -3.98 -3.59 -0.08
CA LEU A 54 -3.27 -3.93 -1.32
C LEU A 54 -3.47 -5.40 -1.70
N ILE A 55 -3.45 -6.32 -0.72
CA ILE A 55 -3.80 -7.72 -0.94
C ILE A 55 -5.25 -7.84 -1.40
N SER A 56 -6.18 -7.16 -0.73
CA SER A 56 -7.61 -7.16 -1.08
C SER A 56 -7.84 -6.70 -2.53
N ILE A 57 -7.18 -5.61 -2.93
CA ILE A 57 -7.20 -5.10 -4.31
C ILE A 57 -6.60 -6.14 -5.27
N ALA A 58 -5.48 -6.77 -4.91
CA ALA A 58 -4.85 -7.80 -5.75
C ALA A 58 -5.76 -9.03 -5.95
N VAL A 59 -6.47 -9.47 -4.91
CA VAL A 59 -7.44 -10.57 -4.97
C VAL A 59 -8.64 -10.21 -5.84
N ASP A 60 -9.20 -9.01 -5.65
CA ASP A 60 -10.30 -8.49 -6.46
C ASP A 60 -9.92 -8.46 -7.95
N ARG A 61 -8.74 -7.92 -8.28
CA ARG A 61 -8.24 -7.91 -9.65
C ARG A 61 -7.96 -9.30 -10.20
N TYR A 62 -7.41 -10.19 -9.38
CA TYR A 62 -7.20 -11.58 -9.76
C TYR A 62 -8.54 -12.23 -10.16
N GLN A 63 -9.59 -12.03 -9.37
CA GLN A 63 -10.90 -12.58 -9.67
C GLN A 63 -11.51 -11.97 -10.94
N ALA A 64 -11.39 -10.64 -11.13
CA ALA A 64 -11.90 -9.95 -12.31
C ALA A 64 -11.22 -10.42 -13.61
N VAL A 65 -9.90 -10.62 -13.59
CA VAL A 65 -9.12 -10.96 -14.79
C VAL A 65 -9.08 -12.47 -15.06
N CYS A 66 -8.86 -13.29 -14.03
CA CYS A 66 -8.69 -14.73 -14.19
C CYS A 66 -10.04 -15.47 -14.22
N ASN A 67 -11.07 -14.96 -13.53
CA ASN A 67 -12.38 -15.61 -13.40
C ASN A 67 -13.55 -14.68 -13.79
N PRO A 68 -13.57 -14.10 -15.01
CA PRO A 68 -14.51 -13.05 -15.39
C PRO A 68 -15.99 -13.49 -15.31
N LEU A 69 -16.30 -14.76 -15.57
CA LEU A 69 -17.67 -15.29 -15.51
C LEU A 69 -18.18 -15.44 -14.08
N ARG A 70 -17.31 -15.82 -13.14
CA ARG A 70 -17.68 -15.96 -11.72
C ARG A 70 -17.58 -14.63 -10.96
N TYR A 71 -16.84 -13.66 -11.49
CA TYR A 71 -16.62 -12.37 -10.84
C TYR A 71 -17.94 -11.67 -10.48
N HIS A 72 -18.89 -11.59 -11.42
CA HIS A 72 -20.18 -10.93 -11.18
C HIS A 72 -21.06 -11.63 -10.13
N ASP A 73 -20.91 -12.95 -9.97
CA ASP A 73 -21.69 -13.73 -9.00
C ASP A 73 -21.01 -13.81 -7.62
N THR A 74 -19.69 -13.60 -7.56
CA THR A 74 -18.89 -13.78 -6.33
C THR A 74 -18.47 -12.48 -5.67
N VAL A 75 -18.15 -11.45 -6.45
CA VAL A 75 -17.66 -10.17 -5.94
C VAL A 75 -18.82 -9.18 -5.89
N THR A 76 -19.46 -9.11 -4.73
CA THR A 76 -20.52 -8.14 -4.44
C THR A 76 -20.00 -7.00 -3.55
N ILE A 77 -20.76 -5.90 -3.48
CA ILE A 77 -20.44 -4.78 -2.58
C ILE A 77 -20.34 -5.23 -1.12
N ALA A 78 -21.16 -6.21 -0.70
CA ALA A 78 -21.11 -6.76 0.64
C ALA A 78 -19.79 -7.50 0.92
N VAL A 79 -19.29 -8.28 -0.05
CA VAL A 79 -17.99 -8.95 0.06
C VAL A 79 -16.86 -7.92 0.15
N ALA A 80 -16.92 -6.83 -0.63
CA ALA A 80 -15.92 -5.77 -0.57
C ALA A 80 -15.88 -5.09 0.82
N TRP A 81 -17.04 -4.79 1.40
CA TRP A 81 -17.12 -4.25 2.77
C TRP A 81 -16.62 -5.24 3.82
N LEU A 82 -16.91 -6.53 3.65
CA LEU A 82 -16.39 -7.57 4.53
C LEU A 82 -14.85 -7.64 4.47
N MET A 83 -14.26 -7.59 3.28
CA MET A 83 -12.80 -7.58 3.12
C MET A 83 -12.15 -6.36 3.78
N VAL A 84 -12.78 -5.18 3.67
CA VAL A 84 -12.33 -3.97 4.38
C VAL A 84 -12.44 -4.18 5.89
N ALA A 85 -13.59 -4.61 6.40
CA ALA A 85 -13.78 -4.84 7.84
C ALA A 85 -12.76 -5.85 8.41
N LEU A 86 -12.52 -6.96 7.70
CA LEU A 86 -11.51 -7.95 8.06
C LEU A 86 -10.09 -7.37 8.05
N SER A 87 -9.76 -6.52 7.07
CA SER A 87 -8.45 -5.84 6.99
C SER A 87 -8.20 -4.95 8.21
N TRP A 88 -9.21 -4.17 8.60
CA TRP A 88 -9.15 -3.30 9.79
C TRP A 88 -9.05 -4.12 11.07
N ALA A 89 -9.89 -5.15 11.22
CA ALA A 89 -9.88 -6.01 12.39
C ALA A 89 -8.52 -6.73 12.55
N ALA A 90 -8.00 -7.32 11.48
CA ALA A 90 -6.70 -8.00 11.49
C ALA A 90 -5.55 -7.05 11.86
N ALA A 91 -5.54 -5.84 11.28
CA ALA A 91 -4.53 -4.83 11.60
C ALA A 91 -4.61 -4.38 13.06
N ALA A 92 -5.83 -4.18 13.58
CA ALA A 92 -6.05 -3.81 14.98
C ALA A 92 -5.58 -4.92 15.92
N SER A 93 -5.93 -6.17 15.64
CA SER A 93 -5.48 -7.32 16.42
C SER A 93 -3.96 -7.45 16.44
N TYR A 94 -3.31 -7.27 15.28
CA TYR A 94 -1.84 -7.30 15.20
C TYR A 94 -1.19 -6.18 16.02
N SER A 95 -1.68 -4.95 15.88
CA SER A 95 -1.12 -3.77 16.54
C SER A 95 -1.32 -3.82 18.06
N CYS A 96 -2.51 -4.22 18.51
CA CYS A 96 -2.77 -4.48 19.94
C CYS A 96 -1.88 -5.61 20.47
N GLY A 97 -1.69 -6.69 19.70
CA GLY A 97 -0.81 -7.79 20.09
C GLY A 97 0.64 -7.35 20.32
N LEU A 98 1.16 -6.48 19.45
CA LEU A 98 2.47 -5.85 19.61
C LEU A 98 2.53 -4.97 20.87
N LEU A 99 1.51 -4.14 21.10
CA LEU A 99 1.44 -3.25 22.27
C LEU A 99 1.47 -4.02 23.61
N TYR A 100 0.77 -5.15 23.69
CA TYR A 100 0.77 -5.98 24.91
C TYR A 100 2.01 -6.88 25.04
N SER A 101 2.71 -7.14 23.94
CA SER A 101 3.93 -7.94 23.94
C SER A 101 5.10 -7.13 24.49
N LYS A 102 5.22 -7.05 25.82
CA LYS A 102 6.43 -6.52 26.50
C LYS A 102 7.70 -7.30 26.15
N GLY A 103 7.54 -8.51 25.59
CA GLY A 103 8.62 -9.34 25.06
C GLY A 103 9.29 -8.77 23.81
N SER A 104 8.70 -7.78 23.15
CA SER A 104 9.19 -7.20 21.89
C SER A 104 10.40 -6.28 22.06
N VAL A 105 10.52 -5.65 23.24
CA VAL A 105 11.56 -4.68 23.60
C VAL A 105 12.48 -5.18 24.72
N THR A 106 12.29 -6.42 25.19
CA THR A 106 13.14 -7.02 26.23
C THR A 106 14.61 -6.89 25.81
N SER A 107 15.44 -6.39 26.72
CA SER A 107 16.87 -6.08 26.58
C SER A 107 17.25 -4.89 25.67
N LEU A 108 16.32 -3.98 25.35
CA LEU A 108 16.59 -2.80 24.51
C LEU A 108 16.34 -1.44 25.18
N ASP A 109 15.95 -1.42 26.46
CA ASP A 109 15.51 -0.20 27.16
C ASP A 109 16.55 0.93 27.14
N GLY A 110 17.83 0.61 27.37
CA GLY A 110 18.91 1.60 27.36
C GLY A 110 19.19 2.20 25.97
N TYR A 111 18.98 1.43 24.90
CA TYR A 111 19.15 1.91 23.52
C TYR A 111 17.98 2.79 23.08
N ILE A 112 16.75 2.43 23.46
CA ILE A 112 15.54 3.24 23.21
C ILE A 112 15.67 4.63 23.87
N THR A 113 16.12 4.69 25.12
CA THR A 113 16.33 5.97 25.82
C THR A 113 17.36 6.84 25.08
N SER A 114 18.43 6.25 24.53
CA SER A 114 19.45 7.01 23.78
C SER A 114 18.92 7.59 22.46
N ILE A 115 18.08 6.85 21.72
CA ILE A 115 17.47 7.31 20.46
C ILE A 115 16.38 8.36 20.69
N ASN A 116 15.61 8.23 21.76
CA ASN A 116 14.67 9.28 22.14
C ASN A 116 15.40 10.61 22.38
N CYS A 117 16.62 10.58 22.91
CA CYS A 117 17.50 11.74 23.07
C CYS A 117 18.22 12.20 21.79
N LEU A 118 17.88 11.60 20.63
CA LEU A 118 18.17 12.08 19.28
C LEU A 118 16.91 12.63 18.57
N GLY A 119 15.80 12.77 19.31
CA GLY A 119 14.54 13.36 18.83
C GLY A 119 13.66 12.39 18.03
N SER A 120 14.06 11.12 17.95
CA SER A 120 13.35 10.10 17.19
C SER A 120 12.51 9.21 18.11
N CYS A 121 11.23 9.04 17.80
CA CYS A 121 10.37 8.00 18.39
C CYS A 121 10.22 6.86 17.39
N ILE A 122 11.03 5.80 17.55
CA ILE A 122 11.03 4.62 16.66
C ILE A 122 10.76 3.38 17.51
N HIS A 123 9.82 2.54 17.07
CA HIS A 123 9.58 1.26 17.71
C HIS A 123 10.64 0.25 17.27
N LEU A 124 11.59 0.00 18.15
CA LEU A 124 12.62 -1.01 17.93
C LEU A 124 12.15 -2.36 18.44
N PHE A 125 12.60 -3.41 17.76
CA PHE A 125 12.31 -4.79 18.12
C PHE A 125 13.61 -5.55 18.39
N ASN A 126 13.59 -6.48 19.34
CA ASN A 126 14.68 -7.44 19.45
C ASN A 126 14.74 -8.36 18.23
N VAL A 127 15.82 -9.13 18.11
CA VAL A 127 16.10 -10.00 16.96
C VAL A 127 14.90 -10.89 16.57
N LEU A 128 14.28 -11.55 17.55
CA LEU A 128 13.16 -12.45 17.31
C LEU A 128 11.94 -11.69 16.77
N TRP A 129 11.53 -10.63 17.45
CA TRP A 129 10.35 -9.85 17.07
C TRP A 129 10.56 -9.08 15.77
N SER A 130 11.77 -8.56 15.53
CA SER A 130 12.11 -7.89 14.28
C SER A 130 12.02 -8.84 13.09
N THR A 131 12.56 -10.06 13.25
CA THR A 131 12.51 -11.09 12.22
C THR A 131 11.07 -11.51 11.93
N LEU A 132 10.28 -11.81 12.97
CA LEU A 132 8.88 -12.19 12.82
C LEU A 132 8.05 -11.07 12.17
N ASN A 133 8.20 -9.84 12.66
CA ASN A 133 7.51 -8.67 12.11
C ASN A 133 7.84 -8.47 10.63
N THR A 134 9.13 -8.48 10.27
CA THR A 134 9.55 -8.26 8.88
C THR A 134 9.02 -9.37 7.95
N LEU A 135 9.04 -10.62 8.39
CA LEU A 135 8.50 -11.74 7.61
C LEU A 135 6.98 -11.64 7.42
N ILE A 136 6.24 -11.37 8.50
CA ILE A 136 4.77 -11.35 8.51
C ILE A 136 4.21 -10.10 7.83
N VAL A 137 4.81 -8.94 8.05
CA VAL A 137 4.27 -7.64 7.61
C VAL A 137 4.77 -7.25 6.22
N PHE A 138 5.98 -7.69 5.82
CA PHE A 138 6.53 -7.32 4.52
C PHE A 138 6.65 -8.51 3.56
N PHE A 139 7.47 -9.51 3.89
CA PHE A 139 7.81 -10.56 2.91
C PHE A 139 6.62 -11.44 2.52
N LEU A 140 5.80 -11.86 3.48
CA LEU A 140 4.61 -12.68 3.20
C LEU A 140 3.58 -11.91 2.35
N PRO A 141 3.18 -10.68 2.72
CA PRO A 141 2.30 -9.86 1.89
C PRO A 141 2.85 -9.59 0.49
N CYS A 142 4.14 -9.23 0.38
CA CYS A 142 4.77 -9.00 -0.92
C CYS A 142 4.74 -10.26 -1.78
N SER A 143 5.02 -11.42 -1.20
CA SER A 143 4.98 -12.71 -1.91
C SER A 143 3.58 -13.03 -2.42
N ILE A 144 2.54 -12.80 -1.61
CA ILE A 144 1.14 -13.00 -2.00
C ILE A 144 0.79 -12.06 -3.16
N ILE A 145 1.07 -10.76 -3.02
CA ILE A 145 0.74 -9.75 -4.02
C ILE A 145 1.47 -10.04 -5.34
N VAL A 146 2.79 -10.26 -5.30
CA VAL A 146 3.60 -10.58 -6.48
C VAL A 146 3.12 -11.87 -7.13
N GLY A 147 2.80 -12.91 -6.35
CA GLY A 147 2.25 -14.16 -6.84
C GLY A 147 0.93 -13.97 -7.59
N LEU A 148 0.00 -13.20 -7.03
CA LEU A 148 -1.29 -12.88 -7.67
C LEU A 148 -1.09 -12.11 -8.98
N TYR A 149 -0.27 -11.05 -8.98
CA TYR A 149 0.00 -10.27 -10.21
C TYR A 149 0.77 -11.07 -11.27
N ALA A 150 1.70 -11.94 -10.86
CA ALA A 150 2.38 -12.85 -11.77
C ALA A 150 1.37 -13.79 -12.46
N LYS A 151 0.44 -14.38 -11.69
CA LYS A 151 -0.63 -15.22 -12.25
C LYS A 151 -1.52 -14.44 -13.22
N ILE A 152 -1.93 -13.22 -12.85
CA ILE A 152 -2.71 -12.33 -13.74
C ILE A 152 -1.95 -12.07 -15.05
N PHE A 153 -0.65 -11.76 -14.98
CA PHE A 153 0.16 -11.48 -16.16
C PHE A 153 0.34 -12.71 -17.05
N LEU A 154 0.56 -13.90 -16.45
CA LEU A 154 0.67 -15.16 -17.17
C LEU A 154 -0.62 -15.50 -17.93
N VAL A 155 -1.78 -15.43 -17.26
CA VAL A 155 -3.10 -15.66 -17.87
C VAL A 155 -3.35 -14.66 -19.00
N ALA A 156 -3.03 -13.38 -18.77
CA ALA A 156 -3.18 -12.35 -19.79
C ALA A 156 -2.28 -12.58 -21.02
N ARG A 157 -1.06 -13.11 -20.85
CA ARG A 157 -0.19 -13.48 -21.98
C ARG A 157 -0.70 -14.70 -22.73
N GLN A 158 -1.27 -15.68 -22.03
CA GLN A 158 -1.83 -16.88 -22.63
C GLN A 158 -3.00 -16.55 -23.57
N HIS A 159 -3.90 -15.63 -23.17
CA HIS A 159 -4.98 -15.16 -24.03
C HIS A 159 -4.49 -14.48 -25.31
N ILE A 160 -3.39 -13.71 -25.25
CA ILE A 160 -2.82 -13.05 -26.43
C ILE A 160 -2.17 -14.05 -27.39
N ARG A 161 -1.50 -15.08 -26.86
CA ARG A 161 -0.90 -16.15 -27.68
C ARG A 161 -1.97 -16.94 -28.43
N GLN A 162 -3.09 -17.26 -27.79
CA GLN A 162 -4.21 -17.94 -28.44
C GLN A 162 -4.88 -17.08 -29.53
N LEU A 163 -4.89 -15.76 -29.36
CA LEU A 163 -5.41 -14.83 -30.36
C LEU A 163 -4.47 -14.62 -31.56
N GLY A 164 -3.16 -14.80 -31.39
CA GLY A 164 -2.16 -14.69 -32.48
C GLY A 164 -1.96 -15.96 -33.29
N GLY A 165 -2.43 -17.12 -32.81
CA GLY A 165 -2.24 -18.43 -33.44
C GLY A 165 -3.36 -18.90 -34.38
N THR A 166 -4.48 -18.18 -34.48
CA THR A 166 -5.60 -18.58 -35.35
C THR A 166 -5.95 -17.45 -36.32
N SER A 167 -5.21 -17.44 -37.44
CA SER A 167 -5.70 -16.81 -38.67
C SER A 167 -6.87 -17.64 -39.20
N GLN A 168 -7.91 -16.97 -39.70
CA GLN A 168 -9.16 -17.50 -40.28
C GLN A 168 -10.33 -17.83 -39.32
N GLN A 169 -11.13 -16.81 -38.97
CA GLN A 169 -12.58 -16.77 -39.32
C GLN A 169 -13.26 -15.47 -38.81
N PRO A 170 -14.20 -14.89 -39.58
CA PRO A 170 -14.90 -13.66 -39.21
C PRO A 170 -16.16 -13.98 -38.38
N ARG A 171 -16.09 -13.83 -37.05
CA ARG A 171 -17.29 -13.64 -36.21
C ARG A 171 -17.28 -12.24 -35.62
N PHE A 172 -17.90 -11.33 -36.36
CA PHE A 172 -18.07 -9.92 -36.03
C PHE A 172 -19.20 -9.70 -35.00
N LYS A 173 -19.06 -8.59 -34.26
CA LYS A 173 -19.99 -7.94 -33.32
C LYS A 173 -19.94 -8.33 -31.82
N GLN A 174 -20.05 -9.59 -31.39
CA GLN A 174 -20.04 -9.89 -29.94
C GLN A 174 -18.62 -9.95 -29.30
N ARG A 175 -17.58 -10.11 -30.13
CA ARG A 175 -16.17 -10.20 -29.72
C ARG A 175 -15.57 -8.85 -29.36
N ASN A 176 -16.10 -7.73 -29.89
CA ASN A 176 -15.52 -6.40 -29.66
C ASN A 176 -15.77 -5.87 -28.24
N GLY A 177 -16.97 -6.06 -27.67
CA GLY A 177 -17.27 -5.67 -26.29
C GLY A 177 -16.43 -6.45 -25.28
N LYS A 178 -16.44 -7.79 -25.36
CA LYS A 178 -15.60 -8.64 -24.49
C LYS A 178 -14.09 -8.35 -24.64
N ARG A 179 -13.59 -8.11 -25.87
CA ARG A 179 -12.18 -7.79 -26.12
C ARG A 179 -11.77 -6.42 -25.55
N LYS A 180 -12.65 -5.41 -25.62
CA LYS A 180 -12.42 -4.10 -25.00
C LYS A 180 -12.40 -4.19 -23.47
N THR A 181 -13.37 -4.86 -22.84
CA THR A 181 -13.41 -5.04 -21.37
C THR A 181 -12.15 -5.74 -20.86
N HIS A 182 -11.75 -6.87 -21.46
CA HIS A 182 -10.52 -7.57 -21.07
C HIS A 182 -9.24 -6.72 -21.27
N SER A 183 -9.19 -5.87 -22.29
CA SER A 183 -8.05 -4.97 -22.51
C SER A 183 -7.98 -3.84 -21.48
N SER A 184 -9.14 -3.31 -21.05
CA SER A 184 -9.26 -2.30 -20.00
C SER A 184 -8.82 -2.86 -18.66
N GLU A 185 -9.32 -4.05 -18.30
CA GLU A 185 -8.94 -4.74 -17.06
C GLU A 185 -7.44 -5.08 -17.02
N ARG A 186 -6.87 -5.49 -18.16
CA ARG A 186 -5.42 -5.73 -18.26
C ARG A 186 -4.59 -4.45 -18.09
N LYS A 187 -5.08 -3.31 -18.60
CA LYS A 187 -4.42 -2.00 -18.42
C LYS A 187 -4.49 -1.57 -16.96
N ALA A 188 -5.63 -1.77 -16.30
CA ALA A 188 -5.79 -1.56 -14.86
C ALA A 188 -4.83 -2.44 -14.03
N ALA A 189 -4.75 -3.74 -14.33
CA ALA A 189 -3.83 -4.66 -13.66
C ALA A 189 -2.35 -4.28 -13.84
N LYS A 190 -1.96 -3.79 -15.03
CA LYS A 190 -0.61 -3.25 -15.26
C LYS A 190 -0.31 -2.06 -14.36
N THR A 191 -1.23 -1.11 -14.28
CA THR A 191 -1.06 0.08 -13.42
C THR A 191 -0.96 -0.31 -11.95
N LEU A 192 -1.77 -1.27 -11.49
CA LEU A 192 -1.67 -1.74 -10.11
C LEU A 192 -0.37 -2.52 -9.83
N GLY A 193 0.17 -3.23 -10.82
CA GLY A 193 1.51 -3.81 -10.73
C GLY A 193 2.61 -2.74 -10.54
N ILE A 194 2.47 -1.56 -11.17
CA ILE A 194 3.38 -0.42 -10.96
C ILE A 194 3.24 0.13 -9.53
N VAL A 195 2.00 0.29 -9.03
CA VAL A 195 1.74 0.72 -7.64
C VAL A 195 2.38 -0.23 -6.64
N VAL A 196 2.23 -1.54 -6.84
CA VAL A 196 2.86 -2.57 -5.99
C VAL A 196 4.38 -2.50 -6.07
N GLY A 197 4.94 -2.35 -7.27
CA GLY A 197 6.38 -2.22 -7.45
C GLY A 197 6.94 -0.99 -6.70
N ALA A 198 6.26 0.15 -6.81
CA ALA A 198 6.62 1.35 -6.06
C ALA A 198 6.55 1.13 -4.54
N PHE A 199 5.48 0.48 -4.04
CA PHE A 199 5.37 0.12 -2.63
C PHE A 199 6.56 -0.71 -2.15
N ILE A 200 6.90 -1.79 -2.86
CA ILE A 200 8.01 -2.67 -2.48
C ILE A 200 9.33 -1.92 -2.50
N LEU A 201 9.60 -1.14 -3.56
CA LEU A 201 10.86 -0.40 -3.69
C LEU A 201 11.03 0.68 -2.61
N CYS A 202 9.95 1.36 -2.24
CA CYS A 202 9.98 2.38 -1.19
C CYS A 202 10.18 1.78 0.21
N TRP A 203 9.53 0.66 0.50
CA TRP A 203 9.54 0.06 1.85
C TRP A 203 10.67 -0.95 2.08
N MET A 204 11.18 -1.58 1.02
CA MET A 204 12.24 -2.59 1.13
C MET A 204 13.46 -2.12 1.93
N PRO A 205 14.05 -0.92 1.70
CA PRO A 205 15.24 -0.49 2.43
C PRO A 205 15.02 -0.43 3.95
N PHE A 206 13.85 0.05 4.38
CA PHE A 206 13.48 0.08 5.79
C PHE A 206 13.38 -1.33 6.37
N PHE A 207 12.59 -2.22 5.75
CA PHE A 207 12.40 -3.58 6.26
C PHE A 207 13.67 -4.43 6.26
N VAL A 208 14.55 -4.26 5.26
CA VAL A 208 15.87 -4.91 5.21
C VAL A 208 16.78 -4.39 6.34
N THR A 209 16.72 -3.09 6.62
CA THR A 209 17.50 -2.51 7.73
C THR A 209 16.95 -3.00 9.06
N SER A 210 15.63 -2.96 9.27
CA SER A 210 14.99 -3.43 10.51
C SER A 210 15.33 -4.89 10.84
N ILE A 211 15.39 -5.78 9.84
CA ILE A 211 15.76 -7.18 10.09
C ILE A 211 17.25 -7.36 10.37
N ILE A 212 18.14 -6.62 9.70
CA ILE A 212 19.60 -6.79 9.84
C ILE A 212 20.12 -6.14 11.12
N ASP A 213 19.60 -4.97 11.47
CA ASP A 213 20.17 -4.10 12.50
C ASP A 213 20.28 -4.75 13.89
N PRO A 214 19.30 -5.54 14.38
CA PRO A 214 19.44 -6.29 15.62
C PRO A 214 20.54 -7.37 15.58
N TYR A 215 20.95 -7.85 14.41
CA TYR A 215 22.04 -8.85 14.27
C TYR A 215 23.43 -8.21 14.23
N ILE A 216 23.51 -6.90 13.99
CA ILE A 216 24.75 -6.13 13.96
C ILE A 216 24.87 -5.19 15.15
N ASP A 217 24.17 -5.49 16.25
CA ASP A 217 24.17 -4.70 17.49
C ASP A 217 23.77 -3.23 17.29
N PHE A 218 22.80 -2.97 16.40
CA PHE A 218 22.23 -1.65 16.15
C PHE A 218 23.25 -0.57 15.72
N VAL A 219 24.25 -0.96 14.92
CA VAL A 219 25.30 -0.04 14.40
C VAL A 219 24.76 0.95 13.36
N THR A 220 23.54 0.76 12.85
CA THR A 220 22.97 1.64 11.83
C THR A 220 22.72 3.06 12.39
N PRO A 221 23.22 4.12 11.74
CA PRO A 221 22.97 5.48 12.17
C PRO A 221 21.47 5.84 12.20
N PRO A 222 20.97 6.54 13.24
CA PRO A 222 19.55 6.94 13.33
C PRO A 222 19.05 7.73 12.12
N VAL A 223 19.89 8.61 11.57
CA VAL A 223 19.59 9.40 10.36
C VAL A 223 19.30 8.50 9.17
N LEU A 224 19.99 7.36 9.04
CA LEU A 224 19.77 6.43 7.93
C LEU A 224 18.42 5.70 8.08
N TYR A 225 18.06 5.34 9.30
CA TYR A 225 16.72 4.83 9.61
C TYR A 225 15.62 5.81 9.23
N GLU A 226 15.81 7.07 9.58
CA GLU A 226 14.86 8.14 9.28
C GLU A 226 14.69 8.31 7.76
N VAL A 227 15.79 8.35 7.01
CA VAL A 227 15.77 8.43 5.54
C VAL A 227 15.00 7.28 4.91
N PHE A 228 15.23 6.04 5.37
CA PHE A 228 14.49 4.88 4.85
C PHE A 228 13.03 4.88 5.26
N PHE A 229 12.73 5.36 6.46
CA PHE A 229 11.36 5.56 6.91
C PHE A 229 10.65 6.57 6.01
N TRP A 230 11.26 7.75 5.79
CA TRP A 230 10.76 8.80 4.88
C TRP A 230 10.54 8.30 3.45
N LEU A 231 11.43 7.45 2.94
CA LEU A 231 11.26 6.82 1.63
C LEU A 231 9.99 5.94 1.59
N GLY A 232 9.69 5.23 2.68
CA GLY A 232 8.43 4.50 2.86
C GLY A 232 7.20 5.41 2.78
N TYR A 233 7.22 6.57 3.44
CA TYR A 233 6.14 7.57 3.36
C TYR A 233 5.98 8.17 1.97
N PHE A 234 7.08 8.33 1.23
CA PHE A 234 7.04 8.82 -0.15
C PHE A 234 6.24 7.90 -1.08
N ASN A 235 6.04 6.61 -0.72
CA ASN A 235 5.12 5.74 -1.46
C ASN A 235 3.70 6.33 -1.57
N SER A 236 3.23 7.03 -0.53
CA SER A 236 1.91 7.67 -0.53
C SER A 236 1.81 8.80 -1.56
N THR A 237 2.87 9.58 -1.77
CA THR A 237 2.90 10.67 -2.75
C THR A 237 3.01 10.15 -4.18
N LEU A 238 3.62 8.98 -4.37
CA LEU A 238 3.68 8.31 -5.66
C LEU A 238 2.30 7.83 -6.14
N ASN A 239 1.39 7.48 -5.24
CA ASN A 239 0.08 6.94 -5.60
C ASN A 239 -0.74 7.89 -6.53
N PRO A 240 -1.02 9.16 -6.19
CA PRO A 240 -1.69 10.10 -7.09
C PRO A 240 -0.97 10.32 -8.41
N ILE A 241 0.36 10.33 -8.40
CA ILE A 241 1.19 10.50 -9.62
C ILE A 241 1.04 9.29 -10.53
N ILE A 242 1.13 8.08 -9.97
CA ILE A 242 0.96 6.82 -10.72
C ILE A 242 -0.46 6.74 -11.29
N TYR A 243 -1.49 7.07 -10.51
CA TYR A 243 -2.86 7.15 -11.02
C TYR A 243 -2.99 8.24 -12.10
N GLY A 244 -2.39 9.41 -11.90
CA GLY A 244 -2.38 10.53 -12.84
C GLY A 244 -1.70 10.22 -14.18
N LEU A 245 -0.67 9.38 -14.19
CA LEU A 245 0.07 9.04 -15.40
C LEU A 245 -0.45 7.79 -16.11
N PHE A 246 -0.97 6.82 -15.37
CA PHE A 246 -1.27 5.49 -15.90
C PHE A 246 -2.77 5.12 -15.88
N TYR A 247 -3.63 5.91 -15.22
CA TYR A 247 -5.08 5.69 -15.23
C TYR A 247 -5.85 6.69 -16.12
N PRO A 248 -6.37 6.26 -17.29
CA PRO A 248 -7.05 7.15 -18.23
C PRO A 248 -8.32 7.79 -17.66
N TRP A 249 -9.12 7.06 -16.86
CA TRP A 249 -10.30 7.67 -16.21
C TRP A 249 -9.86 8.76 -15.22
N PHE A 250 -8.80 8.50 -14.45
CA PHE A 250 -8.32 9.41 -13.41
C PHE A 250 -7.70 10.66 -14.05
N GLN A 251 -7.02 10.52 -15.19
CA GLN A 251 -6.60 11.63 -16.02
C GLN A 251 -7.76 12.51 -16.47
N SER A 252 -8.87 11.91 -16.91
CA SER A 252 -10.07 12.66 -17.31
C SER A 252 -10.68 13.41 -16.11
N SER A 253 -10.77 12.77 -14.95
CA SER A 253 -11.20 13.43 -13.70
C SER A 253 -10.26 14.56 -13.27
N LEU A 254 -8.95 14.33 -13.26
CA LEU A 254 -7.94 15.35 -12.92
C LEU A 254 -8.00 16.55 -13.85
N LYS A 255 -8.17 16.33 -15.15
CA LYS A 255 -8.34 17.41 -16.12
C LYS A 255 -9.58 18.24 -15.83
N LEU A 256 -10.71 17.61 -15.47
CA LEU A 256 -11.93 18.33 -15.08
C LEU A 256 -11.74 19.13 -13.79
N ILE A 257 -10.99 18.58 -12.83
CA ILE A 257 -10.65 19.24 -11.57
C ILE A 257 -9.75 20.46 -11.82
N ILE A 258 -8.63 20.27 -12.51
CA ILE A 258 -7.65 21.33 -12.80
C ILE A 258 -8.24 22.40 -13.72
N SER A 259 -9.08 22.01 -14.68
CA SER A 259 -9.76 22.97 -15.55
C SER A 259 -10.96 23.66 -14.89
N LEU A 260 -11.21 23.44 -13.59
CA LEU A 260 -12.34 23.95 -12.81
C LEU A 260 -13.72 23.69 -13.43
N LYS A 261 -13.81 22.71 -14.36
CA LYS A 261 -15.05 22.35 -15.06
C LYS A 261 -16.02 21.59 -14.17
N ILE A 262 -15.60 21.20 -12.95
CA ILE A 262 -16.47 20.60 -11.95
C ILE A 262 -17.59 21.57 -11.52
N PHE A 263 -17.33 22.87 -11.51
CA PHE A 263 -18.30 23.90 -11.11
C PHE A 263 -19.28 24.29 -12.23
N ALA A 264 -19.11 23.74 -13.43
CA ALA A 264 -20.05 23.98 -14.52
C ALA A 264 -21.36 23.22 -14.28
N ALA A 265 -22.51 23.83 -14.58
CA ALA A 265 -23.85 23.29 -14.32
C ALA A 265 -24.16 21.91 -14.95
N HIS A 266 -23.34 21.45 -15.92
CA HIS A 266 -23.46 20.14 -16.58
C HIS A 266 -22.38 19.12 -16.15
N SER A 267 -21.58 19.45 -15.13
CA SER A 267 -20.49 18.62 -14.61
C SER A 267 -20.93 17.19 -14.23
N SER A 268 -22.11 17.05 -13.62
CA SER A 268 -22.71 15.77 -13.21
C SER A 268 -23.02 14.82 -14.37
N ASN A 269 -23.18 15.33 -15.60
CA ASN A 269 -23.44 14.52 -16.80
C ASN A 269 -22.16 14.13 -17.56
N THR A 270 -21.00 14.54 -17.08
CA THR A 270 -19.73 14.24 -17.74
C THR A 270 -19.37 12.77 -17.54
N LYS A 271 -19.51 11.95 -18.59
CA LYS A 271 -19.09 10.54 -18.57
C LYS A 271 -17.57 10.44 -18.44
N VAL A 272 -17.10 10.35 -17.21
CA VAL A 272 -15.69 10.07 -16.86
C VAL A 272 -15.28 8.64 -17.26
N PHE A 273 -16.25 7.72 -17.24
CA PHE A 273 -16.10 6.37 -17.78
C PHE A 273 -16.48 6.40 -19.25
N SER A 274 -15.53 6.08 -20.14
CA SER A 274 -15.85 5.82 -21.54
C SER A 274 -16.70 4.54 -21.61
N GLU A 275 -18.02 4.68 -21.68
CA GLU A 275 -18.88 3.60 -22.11
C GLU A 275 -18.57 3.28 -23.58
N SER A 276 -18.05 2.06 -23.82
CA SER A 276 -18.44 1.13 -24.91
C SER A 276 -17.32 0.17 -25.28
#